data_AF-A0AAN7BYY1-F1
#
_entry.id   AF-A0AAN7BYY1-F1
#
_cell.length_a   1.000
_cell.length_b   1.000
_cell.length_c   1.000
_cell.angle_alpha   90.00
_cell.angle_beta   90.00
_cell.angle_gamma   90.00
#
_symmetry.space_group_name_H-M   'P 1'
#
loop_
_entity.id
_entity.type
_entity.pdbx_description
1 polymer ?
#
loop_
_entity_poly.entity_id
_entity_poly.type
_entity_poly.pdbx_seq_one_letter_code
_entity_poly.pdbx_strand_id
1 'polypeptide(L)'
;MARRHPLQRLASPSRGFSAIVHVVGLLSFSSSFWYLSRFPSPFHDGFGGDFQFLTIIGLGLATLTSTFALLADLTLSHQLFGVKNVLAVTTAPLEVLISILYWGLCAIDKSLVVPPELQLPFLPDFGFHAMPAIMFTIDLLLLSPPWTIRGYGAMTMSTILAFAYWGWVEYCYTRNGWYPYPIFDLLSTGQRVVLFTVSGLLMTASTLGLKWVYGKLNGIEQEVRGYNPLTPPDLLQSEIPQTPQSKQTVLDGREEAVAIVNDTDEKKRLLVVIGPCSIHDPKAALEYCDMLLKEKEKHKDELLIVMRSYLEKPRTTVGWKGLINDPDIDNSFKINKGLRLSRQLFVDLTSKGMPLASEMLDTISPQFLADLLSVGAVGARTTESQLHRELASGLSFPVGFKNGTDGSLGVAVDAIGAVRHPHHFLSVTKPGVVAIVGTVGNEDCFVILRGGSKGTNYDEKSIAEAKAALAKAGLRQRLMVDCSHGNSLKNHNNQPKVAAVLAEQIEKGEEGVMGVMIESNIGEGNQKVPPEGKCGLKYGVSITDACIGWEATVSILDVLANAVKKRREVLAQKSA
;
A
#
# COMPACT_ATOMS: atom_id res chain seq x y z
N MET A 1 5.48 -13.88 -21.41
CA MET A 1 4.33 -13.15 -21.99
C MET A 1 4.12 -11.89 -21.16
N ALA A 2 4.21 -10.70 -21.77
CA ALA A 2 3.99 -9.44 -21.06
C ALA A 2 2.55 -9.39 -20.52
N ARG A 3 2.39 -9.09 -19.22
CA ARG A 3 1.09 -9.00 -18.54
C ARG A 3 0.27 -7.89 -19.20
N ARG A 4 -0.82 -8.25 -19.87
CA ARG A 4 -1.83 -7.29 -20.33
C ARG A 4 -2.31 -6.47 -19.12
N HIS A 5 -2.39 -5.15 -19.28
CA HIS A 5 -3.09 -4.34 -18.29
C HIS A 5 -4.56 -4.81 -18.26
N PRO A 6 -5.17 -5.07 -17.09
CA PRO A 6 -6.46 -5.76 -16.98
C PRO A 6 -7.64 -5.04 -17.66
N LEU A 7 -7.47 -3.77 -18.01
CA LEU A 7 -8.46 -2.98 -18.74
C LEU A 7 -8.19 -2.95 -20.25
N GLN A 8 -6.93 -3.06 -20.67
CA GLN A 8 -6.56 -2.90 -22.07
C GLN A 8 -7.07 -4.10 -22.86
N ARG A 9 -8.18 -3.89 -23.58
CA ARG A 9 -8.81 -4.93 -24.41
C ARG A 9 -7.91 -5.30 -25.59
N LEU A 10 -7.12 -4.34 -26.06
CA LEU A 10 -6.05 -4.53 -27.03
C LEU A 10 -4.73 -4.78 -26.30
N ALA A 11 -3.88 -5.63 -26.86
CA ALA A 11 -2.50 -5.75 -26.37
C ALA A 11 -1.79 -4.41 -26.54
N SER A 12 -1.05 -3.96 -25.52
CA SER A 12 -0.21 -2.77 -25.67
C SER A 12 0.72 -2.99 -26.88
N PRO A 13 0.79 -2.06 -27.84
CA PRO A 13 1.65 -2.21 -28.99
C PRO A 13 3.11 -2.44 -28.58
N SER A 14 3.89 -3.04 -29.47
CA SER A 14 5.32 -3.22 -29.20
C SER A 14 6.02 -1.87 -28.98
N ARG A 15 7.09 -1.85 -28.20
CA ARG A 15 7.90 -0.64 -28.00
C ARG A 15 8.44 -0.09 -29.33
N GLY A 16 8.77 -0.97 -30.27
CA GLY A 16 9.15 -0.58 -31.63
C GLY A 16 8.03 0.18 -32.34
N PHE A 17 6.78 -0.26 -32.19
CA PHE A 17 5.63 0.47 -32.73
C PHE A 17 5.46 1.85 -32.10
N SER A 18 5.55 1.94 -30.76
CA SER A 18 5.48 3.23 -30.03
C SER A 18 6.55 4.22 -30.52
N ALA A 19 7.81 3.78 -30.59
CA ALA A 19 8.91 4.60 -31.06
C ALA A 19 8.73 5.05 -32.51
N ILE A 20 8.21 4.18 -33.40
CA ILE A 20 7.91 4.54 -34.79
C ILE A 20 6.86 5.65 -34.85
N VAL A 21 5.78 5.54 -34.07
CA VAL A 21 4.73 6.57 -34.01
C VAL A 21 5.34 7.92 -33.59
N HIS A 22 6.15 7.97 -32.53
CA HIS A 22 6.74 9.25 -32.10
C HIS A 22 7.79 9.79 -33.08
N VAL A 23 8.58 8.93 -33.73
CA VAL A 23 9.53 9.34 -34.79
C VAL A 23 8.79 9.93 -35.99
N VAL A 24 7.73 9.28 -36.46
CA VAL A 24 6.90 9.79 -37.57
C VAL A 24 6.30 11.15 -37.21
N GLY A 25 5.82 11.30 -35.97
CA GLY A 25 5.31 12.57 -35.46
C GLY A 25 6.38 13.66 -35.50
N LEU A 26 7.56 13.39 -34.93
CA LEU A 26 8.67 14.33 -34.90
C LEU A 26 9.18 14.71 -36.29
N LEU A 27 9.24 13.77 -37.24
CA LEU A 27 9.60 14.07 -38.61
C LEU A 27 8.58 14.99 -39.28
N SER A 28 7.28 14.75 -39.07
CA SER A 28 6.23 15.63 -39.58
C SER A 28 6.32 17.02 -38.97
N PHE A 29 6.46 17.13 -37.65
CA PHE A 29 6.47 18.43 -36.97
C PHE A 29 7.74 19.22 -37.30
N SER A 30 8.87 18.51 -37.44
CA SER A 30 10.12 19.10 -37.90
C SER A 30 10.03 19.56 -39.35
N SER A 31 9.31 18.85 -40.23
CA SER A 31 9.03 19.31 -41.60
C SER A 31 8.18 20.58 -41.61
N SER A 32 7.19 20.69 -40.71
CA SER A 32 6.39 21.90 -40.52
C SER A 32 7.23 23.08 -40.04
N PHE A 33 8.10 22.90 -39.04
CA PHE A 33 9.03 23.97 -38.60
C PHE A 33 10.05 24.33 -39.67
N TRP A 34 10.57 23.34 -40.40
CA TRP A 34 11.45 23.58 -41.54
C TRP A 34 10.75 24.43 -42.61
N TYR A 35 9.49 24.14 -42.91
CA TYR A 35 8.70 24.94 -43.84
C TYR A 35 8.56 26.39 -43.39
N LEU A 36 8.24 26.63 -42.10
CA LEU A 36 8.17 28.00 -41.55
C LEU A 36 9.50 28.74 -41.69
N SER A 37 10.61 28.06 -41.37
CA SER A 37 11.94 28.69 -41.46
C SER A 37 12.35 29.02 -42.90
N ARG A 38 11.87 28.24 -43.88
CA ARG A 38 12.23 28.39 -45.29
C ARG A 38 11.32 29.36 -46.03
N PHE A 39 10.06 29.44 -45.61
CA PHE A 39 9.02 30.26 -46.21
C PHE A 39 8.38 31.12 -45.09
N PRO A 40 9.12 32.11 -44.56
CA PRO A 40 8.63 32.92 -43.45
C PRO A 40 7.36 33.67 -43.86
N SER A 41 6.38 33.68 -42.96
CA SER A 41 5.13 34.40 -43.17
C SER A 41 5.38 35.92 -43.11
N PRO A 42 4.51 36.76 -43.71
CA PRO A 42 4.56 38.21 -43.50
C PRO A 42 4.43 38.63 -42.03
N PHE A 43 3.96 37.72 -41.17
CA PHE A 43 3.78 37.92 -39.74
C PHE A 43 5.01 37.54 -38.90
N HIS A 44 6.03 36.90 -39.51
CA HIS A 44 7.23 36.41 -38.85
C HIS A 44 8.02 37.51 -38.13
N ASP A 45 8.09 38.70 -38.73
CA ASP A 45 8.83 39.84 -38.19
C ASP A 45 8.04 40.64 -37.13
N GLY A 46 6.76 40.30 -36.92
CA GLY A 46 5.91 40.92 -35.90
C GLY A 46 6.27 40.48 -34.48
N PHE A 47 5.81 41.24 -33.49
CA PHE A 47 5.94 40.87 -32.08
C PHE A 47 5.23 39.54 -31.80
N GLY A 48 5.98 38.56 -31.27
CA GLY A 48 5.52 37.19 -31.07
C GLY A 48 5.82 36.24 -32.23
N GLY A 49 6.28 36.74 -33.38
CA GLY A 49 6.66 35.98 -34.56
C GLY A 49 5.60 34.98 -35.00
N ASP A 50 6.00 33.79 -35.45
CA ASP A 50 5.06 32.74 -35.84
C ASP A 50 4.28 32.15 -34.64
N PHE A 51 4.74 32.36 -33.39
CA PHE A 51 4.04 31.93 -32.18
C PHE A 51 2.82 32.79 -31.81
N GLN A 52 2.45 33.75 -32.66
CA GLN A 52 1.15 34.41 -32.60
C GLN A 52 0.01 33.44 -32.92
N PHE A 53 0.25 32.45 -33.77
CA PHE A 53 -0.72 31.45 -34.20
C PHE A 53 -0.83 30.32 -33.17
N LEU A 54 -2.06 29.99 -32.75
CA LEU A 54 -2.33 28.86 -31.86
C LEU A 54 -1.80 27.55 -32.43
N THR A 55 -1.89 27.37 -33.75
CA THR A 55 -1.36 26.21 -34.46
C THR A 55 0.14 26.01 -34.22
N ILE A 56 0.93 27.09 -34.16
CA ILE A 56 2.39 27.00 -33.97
C ILE A 56 2.75 26.77 -32.50
N ILE A 57 2.01 27.39 -31.58
CA ILE A 57 2.10 27.08 -30.14
C ILE A 57 1.79 25.59 -29.90
N GLY A 58 0.69 25.11 -30.48
CA GLY A 58 0.29 23.70 -30.45
C GLY A 58 1.38 22.79 -31.01
N LEU A 59 1.87 23.07 -32.22
CA LEU A 59 2.96 22.33 -32.86
C LEU A 59 4.23 22.27 -32.00
N GLY A 60 4.56 23.34 -31.29
CA GLY A 60 5.65 23.38 -30.32
C GLY A 60 5.43 22.42 -29.14
N LEU A 61 4.23 22.44 -28.55
CA LEU A 61 3.84 21.52 -27.48
C LEU A 61 3.79 20.05 -27.96
N ALA A 62 3.29 19.81 -29.17
CA ALA A 62 3.28 18.52 -29.85
C ALA A 62 4.70 17.96 -30.06
N THR A 63 5.64 18.82 -30.45
CA THR A 63 7.05 18.45 -30.64
C THR A 63 7.71 18.13 -29.31
N LEU A 64 7.49 18.95 -28.28
CA LEU A 64 8.00 18.70 -26.93
C LEU A 64 7.49 17.37 -26.37
N THR A 65 6.18 17.14 -26.47
CA THR A 65 5.54 15.92 -25.96
C THR A 65 6.07 14.68 -26.68
N SER A 66 6.20 14.73 -28.01
CA SER A 66 6.73 13.60 -28.80
C SER A 66 8.22 13.35 -28.55
N THR A 67 8.99 14.38 -28.23
CA THR A 67 10.40 14.26 -27.85
C THR A 67 10.54 13.50 -26.53
N PHE A 68 9.78 13.90 -25.50
CA PHE A 68 9.75 13.17 -24.23
C PHE A 68 9.24 11.74 -24.39
N ALA A 69 8.26 11.52 -25.27
CA ALA A 69 7.73 10.21 -25.59
C ALA A 69 8.80 9.29 -26.21
N LEU A 70 9.50 9.78 -27.25
CA LEU A 70 10.57 9.03 -27.89
C LEU A 70 11.73 8.75 -26.93
N LEU A 71 12.14 9.74 -26.12
CA LEU A 71 13.18 9.53 -25.13
C LEU A 71 12.78 8.50 -24.07
N ALA A 72 11.52 8.51 -23.62
CA ALA A 72 11.00 7.49 -22.71
C ALA A 72 11.04 6.10 -23.35
N ASP A 73 10.64 6.00 -24.63
CA ASP A 73 10.65 4.75 -25.39
C ASP A 73 12.06 4.19 -25.61
N LEU A 74 13.05 5.05 -25.83
CA LEU A 74 14.45 4.63 -26.02
C LEU A 74 15.15 4.29 -24.70
N THR A 75 14.91 5.06 -23.64
CA THR A 75 15.68 4.98 -22.38
C THR A 75 15.06 4.12 -21.29
N LEU A 76 13.79 3.71 -21.42
CA LEU A 76 13.03 3.03 -20.36
C LEU A 76 12.83 3.86 -19.08
N SER A 77 13.02 5.18 -19.14
CA SER A 77 12.86 6.04 -17.97
C SER A 77 11.38 6.24 -17.61
N HIS A 78 10.99 5.76 -16.42
CA HIS A 78 9.67 6.02 -15.84
C HIS A 78 9.40 7.50 -15.61
N GLN A 79 10.42 8.30 -15.33
CA GLN A 79 10.27 9.75 -15.13
C GLN A 79 9.93 10.45 -16.44
N LEU A 80 10.62 10.12 -17.53
CA LEU A 80 10.33 10.68 -18.86
C LEU A 80 8.94 10.27 -19.34
N PHE A 81 8.54 9.02 -19.08
CA PHE A 81 7.18 8.56 -19.35
C PHE A 81 6.13 9.33 -18.55
N GLY A 82 6.40 9.63 -17.28
CA GLY A 82 5.55 10.48 -16.44
C GLY A 82 5.38 11.89 -17.00
N VAL A 83 6.48 12.54 -17.38
CA VAL A 83 6.47 13.88 -17.99
C VAL A 83 5.67 13.89 -19.30
N LYS A 84 5.91 12.91 -20.18
CA LYS A 84 5.15 12.73 -21.42
C LYS A 84 3.64 12.67 -21.16
N ASN A 85 3.21 11.90 -20.18
CA ASN A 85 1.78 11.74 -19.89
C ASN A 85 1.15 13.02 -19.37
N VAL A 86 1.87 13.79 -18.55
CA VAL A 86 1.42 15.11 -18.08
C VAL A 86 1.28 16.08 -19.25
N LEU A 87 2.21 16.08 -20.20
CA LEU A 87 2.12 16.95 -21.38
C LEU A 87 1.00 16.50 -22.34
N ALA A 88 0.83 15.20 -22.55
CA ALA A 88 -0.17 14.62 -23.46
C ALA A 88 -1.61 14.94 -23.04
N VAL A 89 -1.85 15.09 -21.73
CA VAL A 89 -3.13 15.52 -21.14
C VAL A 89 -3.62 16.85 -21.71
N THR A 90 -2.70 17.77 -22.01
CA THR A 90 -3.03 19.07 -22.62
C THR A 90 -2.89 19.04 -24.13
N THR A 91 -1.87 18.35 -24.64
CA THR A 91 -1.51 18.35 -26.06
C THR A 91 -2.61 17.74 -26.94
N ALA A 92 -3.11 16.55 -26.60
CA ALA A 92 -4.06 15.87 -27.47
C ALA A 92 -5.40 16.62 -27.61
N PRO A 93 -6.03 17.13 -26.53
CA PRO A 93 -7.23 17.95 -26.66
C PRO A 93 -6.99 19.26 -27.42
N LEU A 94 -5.83 19.88 -27.23
CA LEU A 94 -5.49 21.16 -27.88
C LEU A 94 -5.33 20.97 -29.39
N GLU A 95 -4.58 19.96 -29.83
CA GLU A 95 -4.40 19.69 -31.26
C GLU A 95 -5.71 19.29 -31.94
N VAL A 96 -6.54 18.48 -31.27
CA VAL A 96 -7.88 18.15 -31.79
C VAL A 96 -8.75 19.40 -31.89
N LEU A 97 -8.71 20.30 -30.91
CA LEU A 97 -9.40 21.59 -30.99
C LEU A 97 -8.91 22.43 -32.17
N ILE A 98 -7.59 22.61 -32.31
CA ILE A 98 -6.98 23.38 -33.42
C ILE A 98 -7.45 22.82 -34.76
N SER A 99 -7.43 21.50 -34.92
CA SER A 99 -7.88 20.84 -36.15
C SER A 99 -9.37 21.09 -36.45
N ILE A 100 -10.23 20.91 -35.43
CA ILE A 100 -11.68 21.14 -35.57
C ILE A 100 -11.98 22.60 -35.92
N LEU A 101 -11.36 23.55 -35.20
CA LEU A 101 -11.58 24.98 -35.43
C LEU A 101 -11.07 25.41 -36.81
N TYR A 102 -9.86 25.00 -37.19
CA TYR A 102 -9.26 25.38 -38.47
C TYR A 102 -10.08 24.87 -39.66
N TRP A 103 -10.33 23.56 -39.72
CA TRP A 103 -11.06 22.97 -40.84
C TRP A 103 -12.55 23.36 -40.83
N GLY A 104 -13.14 23.53 -39.64
CA GLY A 104 -14.51 24.03 -39.50
C GLY A 104 -14.69 25.44 -40.04
N LEU A 105 -13.76 26.36 -39.73
CA LEU A 105 -13.77 27.71 -40.27
C LEU A 105 -13.46 27.72 -41.77
N CYS A 106 -12.46 26.96 -42.23
CA CYS A 106 -12.13 26.83 -43.65
C CYS A 106 -13.29 26.29 -44.50
N ALA A 107 -14.14 25.42 -43.95
CA ALA A 107 -15.31 24.89 -44.63
C ALA A 107 -16.43 25.95 -44.80
N ILE A 108 -16.47 26.97 -43.94
CA ILE A 108 -17.40 28.09 -44.03
C ILE A 108 -16.81 29.16 -44.95
N ASP A 109 -15.63 29.67 -44.58
CA ASP A 109 -14.86 30.66 -45.33
C ASP A 109 -13.41 30.65 -44.85
N LYS A 110 -12.49 30.22 -45.74
CA LYS A 110 -11.05 30.14 -45.44
C LYS A 110 -10.43 31.50 -45.12
N SER A 111 -10.98 32.60 -45.64
CA SER A 111 -10.46 33.95 -45.39
C SER A 111 -10.62 34.40 -43.93
N LEU A 112 -11.46 33.71 -43.14
CA LEU A 112 -11.63 34.00 -41.71
C LEU A 112 -10.41 33.61 -40.87
N VAL A 113 -9.65 32.60 -41.28
CA VAL A 113 -8.56 32.02 -40.48
C VAL A 113 -7.22 32.04 -41.20
N VAL A 114 -7.22 32.17 -42.53
CA VAL A 114 -6.01 32.29 -43.34
C VAL A 114 -5.99 33.65 -44.04
N PRO A 115 -5.06 34.55 -43.68
CA PRO A 115 -4.87 35.82 -44.38
C PRO A 115 -4.58 35.60 -45.88
N PRO A 116 -5.04 36.49 -46.78
CA PRO A 116 -4.82 36.38 -48.22
C PRO A 116 -3.34 36.22 -48.61
N GLU A 117 -2.44 36.79 -47.83
CA GLU A 117 -0.99 36.79 -48.04
C GLU A 117 -0.33 35.46 -47.61
N LEU A 118 -1.05 34.59 -46.90
CA LEU A 118 -0.53 33.34 -46.32
C LEU A 118 -1.24 32.12 -46.92
N GLN A 119 -1.05 31.87 -48.22
CA GLN A 119 -1.61 30.67 -48.86
C GLN A 119 -0.66 29.47 -48.72
N LEU A 120 -1.09 28.48 -47.93
CA LEU A 120 -0.34 27.24 -47.73
C LEU A 120 -0.69 26.20 -48.81
N PRO A 121 0.30 25.54 -49.42
CA PRO A 121 0.08 24.31 -50.17
C PRO A 121 -0.51 23.23 -49.25
N PHE A 122 -1.25 22.28 -49.84
CA PHE A 122 -1.98 21.26 -49.07
C PHE A 122 -1.12 20.49 -48.06
N LEU A 123 0.10 20.10 -48.42
CA LEU A 123 0.92 19.24 -47.56
C LEU A 123 1.41 19.96 -46.28
N PRO A 124 1.99 21.17 -46.34
CA PRO A 124 2.21 22.01 -45.16
C PRO A 124 0.93 22.27 -44.38
N ASP A 125 -0.17 22.62 -45.06
CA ASP A 125 -1.47 22.92 -44.41
C ASP A 125 -1.98 21.73 -43.57
N PHE A 126 -1.94 20.54 -44.16
CA PHE A 126 -2.25 19.28 -43.48
C PHE A 126 -1.27 18.99 -42.31
N GLY A 127 0.01 19.23 -42.53
CA GLY A 127 1.06 19.04 -41.52
C GLY A 127 0.87 19.93 -40.29
N PHE A 128 0.44 21.18 -40.47
CA PHE A 128 0.16 22.11 -39.38
C PHE A 128 -1.17 21.79 -38.67
N HIS A 129 -2.23 21.51 -39.41
CA HIS A 129 -3.60 21.54 -38.87
C HIS A 129 -4.25 20.18 -38.66
N ALA A 130 -3.69 19.07 -39.16
CA ALA A 130 -4.28 17.73 -39.03
C ALA A 130 -3.33 16.72 -38.40
N MET A 131 -2.06 16.70 -38.82
CA MET A 131 -1.13 15.66 -38.41
C MET A 131 -0.89 15.59 -36.89
N PRO A 132 -0.71 16.70 -36.15
CA PRO A 132 -0.59 16.64 -34.69
C PRO A 132 -1.81 15.99 -34.01
N ALA A 133 -3.03 16.37 -34.41
CA ALA A 133 -4.26 15.82 -33.86
C ALA A 133 -4.38 14.30 -34.12
N ILE A 134 -4.02 13.85 -35.33
CA ILE A 134 -4.01 12.43 -35.69
C ILE A 134 -3.00 11.67 -34.82
N MET A 135 -1.77 12.16 -34.74
CA MET A 135 -0.69 11.49 -34.00
C MET A 135 -0.99 11.40 -32.52
N PHE A 136 -1.51 12.46 -31.90
CA PHE A 136 -1.87 12.43 -30.48
C PHE A 136 -3.16 11.68 -30.18
N THR A 137 -4.07 11.53 -31.15
CA THR A 137 -5.20 10.60 -31.01
C THR A 137 -4.71 9.16 -31.04
N ILE A 138 -3.80 8.81 -31.95
CA ILE A 138 -3.18 7.47 -31.99
C ILE A 138 -2.41 7.19 -30.70
N ASP A 139 -1.55 8.12 -30.28
CA ASP A 139 -0.78 8.00 -29.03
C ASP A 139 -1.70 7.86 -27.82
N LEU A 140 -2.77 8.65 -27.75
CA LEU A 140 -3.76 8.55 -26.68
C LEU A 140 -4.41 7.17 -26.65
N LEU A 141 -4.94 6.71 -27.78
CA LEU A 141 -5.75 5.50 -27.83
C LEU A 141 -4.92 4.22 -27.69
N LEU A 142 -3.66 4.23 -28.13
CA LEU A 142 -2.85 3.01 -28.21
C LEU A 142 -1.66 2.98 -27.24
N LEU A 143 -1.08 4.13 -26.89
CA LEU A 143 0.23 4.21 -26.23
C LEU A 143 0.19 4.87 -24.85
N SER A 144 -0.87 5.62 -24.53
CA SER A 144 -1.02 6.34 -23.27
C SER A 144 -1.82 5.55 -22.21
N PRO A 145 -1.50 5.73 -20.93
CA PRO A 145 -2.31 5.19 -19.83
C PRO A 145 -3.69 5.88 -19.78
N PRO A 146 -4.63 5.32 -19.00
CA PRO A 146 -5.97 5.90 -18.86
C PRO A 146 -5.92 7.37 -18.44
N TRP A 147 -6.69 8.23 -19.13
CA TRP A 147 -6.83 9.63 -18.75
C TRP A 147 -7.57 9.78 -17.43
N THR A 148 -6.84 10.24 -16.41
CA THR A 148 -7.34 10.46 -15.06
C THR A 148 -8.05 11.80 -14.86
N ILE A 149 -8.06 12.67 -15.89
CA ILE A 149 -8.71 13.99 -15.80
C ILE A 149 -10.22 13.80 -15.58
N ARG A 150 -10.73 14.41 -14.50
CA ARG A 150 -12.16 14.50 -14.19
C ARG A 150 -12.81 15.58 -15.07
N GLY A 151 -14.11 15.45 -15.36
CA GLY A 151 -14.80 16.40 -16.26
C GLY A 151 -14.64 17.87 -15.86
N TYR A 152 -14.74 18.20 -14.57
CA TYR A 152 -14.46 19.54 -14.07
C TYR A 152 -13.01 20.00 -14.28
N GLY A 153 -12.03 19.10 -14.13
CA GLY A 153 -10.63 19.41 -14.38
C GLY A 153 -10.36 19.74 -15.85
N ALA A 154 -11.00 19.00 -16.77
CA ALA A 154 -10.92 19.28 -18.20
C ALA A 154 -11.51 20.67 -18.52
N MET A 155 -12.69 20.98 -17.96
CA MET A 155 -13.35 22.28 -18.17
C MET A 155 -12.53 23.47 -17.67
N THR A 156 -11.95 23.36 -16.47
CA THR A 156 -11.09 24.41 -15.91
C THR A 156 -9.85 24.62 -16.77
N MET A 157 -9.16 23.54 -17.15
CA MET A 157 -7.96 23.60 -17.99
C MET A 157 -8.26 24.22 -19.36
N SER A 158 -9.32 23.76 -20.03
CA SER A 158 -9.72 24.28 -21.35
C SER A 158 -10.09 25.76 -21.32
N THR A 159 -10.81 26.20 -20.28
CA THR A 159 -11.14 27.62 -20.09
C THR A 159 -9.87 28.46 -19.88
N ILE A 160 -8.95 28.01 -19.01
CA ILE A 160 -7.70 28.73 -18.76
C ILE A 160 -6.88 28.87 -20.04
N LEU A 161 -6.73 27.79 -20.82
CA LEU A 161 -5.95 27.82 -22.07
C LEU A 161 -6.59 28.74 -23.12
N ALA A 162 -7.91 28.67 -23.29
CA ALA A 162 -8.63 29.52 -24.24
C ALA A 162 -8.44 31.02 -23.92
N PHE A 163 -8.63 31.42 -22.66
CA PHE A 163 -8.50 32.82 -22.26
C PHE A 163 -7.03 33.27 -22.15
N ALA A 164 -6.10 32.38 -21.79
CA ALA A 164 -4.67 32.69 -21.84
C ALA A 164 -4.20 32.95 -23.27
N TYR A 165 -4.65 32.14 -24.23
CA TYR A 165 -4.34 32.39 -25.64
C TYR A 165 -5.01 33.68 -26.15
N TRP A 166 -6.25 33.97 -25.75
CA TRP A 166 -6.87 35.25 -26.08
C TRP A 166 -6.04 36.43 -25.57
N GLY A 167 -5.62 36.39 -24.30
CA GLY A 167 -4.77 37.43 -23.72
C GLY A 167 -3.43 37.57 -24.46
N TRP A 168 -2.83 36.46 -24.88
CA TRP A 168 -1.61 36.47 -25.70
C TRP A 168 -1.82 37.16 -27.05
N VAL A 169 -2.89 36.82 -27.76
CA VAL A 169 -3.19 37.42 -29.06
C VAL A 169 -3.52 38.89 -28.95
N GLU A 170 -4.30 39.31 -27.94
CA GLU A 170 -4.57 40.73 -27.70
C GLU A 170 -3.27 41.48 -27.38
N TYR A 171 -2.36 40.87 -26.61
CA TYR A 171 -1.06 41.47 -26.36
C TYR A 171 -0.24 41.65 -27.64
N CYS A 172 -0.18 40.64 -28.52
CA CYS A 172 0.43 40.78 -29.84
C CYS A 172 -0.22 41.89 -30.67
N TYR A 173 -1.56 41.99 -30.66
CA TYR A 173 -2.27 43.07 -31.35
C TYR A 173 -1.87 44.45 -30.82
N THR A 174 -1.75 44.65 -29.51
CA THR A 174 -1.30 45.95 -28.95
C THR A 174 0.10 46.37 -29.41
N ARG A 175 0.92 45.42 -29.87
CA ARG A 175 2.31 45.65 -30.31
C ARG A 175 2.41 45.76 -31.83
N ASN A 176 1.60 45.02 -32.56
CA ASN A 176 1.67 44.89 -34.01
C ASN A 176 0.64 45.76 -34.75
N GLY A 177 -0.50 46.04 -34.13
CA GLY A 177 -1.63 46.77 -34.72
C GLY A 177 -2.53 45.92 -35.63
N TRP A 178 -2.33 44.60 -35.68
CA TRP A 178 -3.10 43.66 -36.49
C TRP A 178 -3.20 42.30 -35.78
N TYR A 179 -4.24 41.51 -36.09
CA TYR A 179 -4.42 40.16 -35.55
C TYR A 179 -3.84 39.08 -36.49
N PRO A 180 -3.35 37.95 -35.96
CA PRO A 180 -2.88 36.83 -36.78
C PRO A 180 -4.03 36.12 -37.52
N TYR A 181 -5.27 36.22 -37.00
CA TYR A 181 -6.46 35.63 -37.62
C TYR A 181 -7.45 36.73 -38.03
N PRO A 182 -7.82 36.83 -39.32
CA PRO A 182 -8.72 37.88 -39.81
C PRO A 182 -10.09 37.94 -39.11
N ILE A 183 -10.61 36.80 -38.65
CA ILE A 183 -11.87 36.74 -37.89
C ILE A 183 -11.87 37.64 -36.65
N PHE A 184 -10.71 37.90 -36.04
CA PHE A 184 -10.68 38.76 -34.85
C PHE A 184 -10.95 40.22 -35.17
N ASP A 185 -10.56 40.73 -36.34
CA ASP A 185 -10.89 42.10 -36.79
C ASP A 185 -12.39 42.28 -37.05
N LEU A 186 -13.08 41.19 -37.42
CA LEU A 186 -14.52 41.20 -37.70
C LEU A 186 -15.39 41.15 -36.43
N LEU A 187 -14.82 40.76 -35.29
CA LEU A 187 -15.56 40.52 -34.05
C LEU A 187 -15.34 41.64 -33.04
N SER A 188 -16.44 42.14 -32.48
CA SER A 188 -16.39 42.99 -31.27
C SER A 188 -15.82 42.22 -30.07
N THR A 189 -15.35 42.95 -29.05
CA THR A 189 -14.82 42.34 -27.82
C THR A 189 -15.81 41.37 -27.17
N GLY A 190 -17.10 41.71 -27.12
CA GLY A 190 -18.14 40.83 -26.58
C GLY A 190 -18.29 39.53 -27.39
N GLN A 191 -18.20 39.61 -28.71
CA GLN A 191 -18.24 38.42 -29.57
C GLN A 191 -16.97 37.57 -29.44
N ARG A 192 -15.80 38.16 -29.19
CA ARG A 192 -14.57 37.41 -28.89
C ARG A 192 -14.68 36.66 -27.56
N VAL A 193 -15.26 37.25 -26.52
CA VAL A 193 -15.54 36.53 -25.25
C VAL A 193 -16.38 35.28 -25.52
N VAL A 194 -17.43 35.41 -26.34
CA VAL A 194 -18.27 34.26 -26.73
C VAL A 194 -17.45 33.23 -27.50
N LEU A 195 -16.65 33.65 -28.49
CA LEU A 195 -15.80 32.77 -29.28
C LEU A 195 -14.85 31.94 -28.40
N PHE A 196 -14.11 32.58 -27.49
CA PHE A 196 -13.16 31.88 -26.63
C PHE A 196 -13.85 31.00 -25.58
N THR A 197 -15.03 31.41 -25.09
CA THR A 197 -15.86 30.55 -24.22
C THR A 197 -16.31 29.30 -24.98
N VAL A 198 -16.81 29.45 -26.21
CA VAL A 198 -17.23 28.33 -27.06
C VAL A 198 -16.04 27.42 -27.39
N SER A 199 -14.87 27.98 -27.70
CA SER A 199 -13.64 27.20 -27.92
C SER A 199 -13.21 26.40 -26.68
N GLY A 200 -13.31 26.99 -25.48
CA GLY A 200 -13.04 26.28 -24.23
C GLY A 200 -14.03 25.14 -23.97
N LEU A 201 -15.33 25.36 -24.23
CA LEU A 201 -16.35 24.31 -24.15
C LEU A 201 -16.13 23.21 -25.19
N LEU A 202 -15.76 23.57 -26.42
CA LEU A 202 -15.46 22.64 -27.49
C LEU A 202 -14.24 21.77 -27.14
N MET A 203 -13.18 22.36 -26.58
CA MET A 203 -12.02 21.61 -26.09
C MET A 203 -12.37 20.67 -24.95
N THR A 204 -13.26 21.10 -24.05
CA THR A 204 -13.79 20.26 -22.96
C THR A 204 -14.56 19.08 -23.55
N ALA A 205 -15.44 19.33 -24.52
CA ALA A 205 -16.20 18.29 -25.21
C ALA A 205 -15.28 17.31 -25.96
N SER A 206 -14.25 17.80 -26.66
CA SER A 206 -13.23 16.97 -27.29
C SER A 206 -12.47 16.11 -26.28
N THR A 207 -12.11 16.67 -25.13
CA THR A 207 -11.45 15.92 -24.03
C THR A 207 -12.35 14.78 -23.52
N LEU A 208 -13.63 15.06 -23.29
CA LEU A 208 -14.61 14.07 -22.84
C LEU A 208 -14.90 13.02 -23.92
N GLY A 209 -14.97 13.43 -25.19
CA GLY A 209 -15.13 12.54 -26.34
C GLY A 209 -13.95 11.58 -26.50
N LEU A 210 -12.72 12.12 -26.47
CA LEU A 210 -11.49 11.31 -26.48
C LEU A 210 -11.44 10.33 -25.32
N LYS A 211 -11.81 10.77 -24.11
CA LYS A 211 -11.93 9.88 -22.93
C LYS A 211 -12.97 8.79 -23.12
N TRP A 212 -14.11 9.11 -23.72
CA TRP A 212 -15.17 8.15 -24.01
C TRP A 212 -14.72 7.11 -25.03
N VAL A 213 -14.08 7.53 -26.13
CA VAL A 213 -13.48 6.63 -27.14
C VAL A 213 -12.42 5.74 -26.50
N TYR A 214 -11.53 6.32 -25.69
CA TYR A 214 -10.54 5.55 -24.93
C TYR A 214 -11.22 4.50 -24.05
N GLY A 215 -12.25 4.87 -23.28
CA GLY A 215 -12.99 3.95 -22.42
C GLY A 215 -13.68 2.81 -23.18
N LYS A 216 -14.16 3.06 -24.41
CA LYS A 216 -14.73 2.02 -25.27
C LYS A 216 -13.69 1.03 -25.79
N LEU A 217 -12.50 1.53 -26.15
CA LEU A 217 -11.40 0.72 -26.70
C LEU A 217 -10.60 0.00 -25.61
N ASN A 218 -10.29 0.67 -24.51
CA ASN A 218 -9.35 0.25 -23.47
C ASN A 218 -9.99 -0.01 -22.09
N GLY A 219 -11.32 0.10 -21.95
CA GLY A 219 -11.99 0.02 -20.65
C GLY A 219 -11.77 1.26 -19.78
N ILE A 220 -12.65 1.45 -18.79
CA ILE A 220 -12.49 2.46 -17.73
C ILE A 220 -12.24 1.72 -16.43
N GLU A 221 -11.33 2.23 -15.61
CA GLU A 221 -11.05 1.67 -14.30
C GLU A 221 -12.32 1.75 -13.43
N GLN A 222 -12.88 0.59 -13.10
CA GLN A 222 -13.75 0.46 -11.93
C GLN A 222 -12.84 0.13 -10.75
N GLU A 223 -12.99 0.86 -9.65
CA GLU A 223 -12.18 0.67 -8.44
C GLU A 223 -12.32 -0.77 -7.87
N VAL A 224 -13.40 -1.47 -8.22
CA VAL A 224 -13.67 -2.86 -7.87
C VAL A 224 -13.68 -3.74 -9.13
N ARG A 225 -12.78 -4.72 -9.21
CA ARG A 225 -12.69 -5.67 -10.34
C ARG A 225 -13.81 -6.72 -10.36
N GLY A 226 -14.47 -6.94 -9.23
CA GLY A 226 -15.53 -7.94 -9.03
C GLY A 226 -15.51 -8.51 -7.61
N TYR A 227 -16.38 -9.49 -7.37
CA TYR A 227 -16.51 -10.20 -6.10
C TYR A 227 -16.40 -11.71 -6.33
N ASN A 228 -15.61 -12.38 -5.48
CA ASN A 228 -15.52 -13.84 -5.44
C ASN A 228 -16.23 -14.35 -4.18
N PRO A 229 -16.91 -15.50 -4.22
CA PRO A 229 -17.51 -16.07 -3.02
C PRO A 229 -16.43 -16.45 -2.00
N LEU A 230 -16.66 -16.09 -0.74
CA LEU A 230 -15.81 -16.46 0.39
C LEU A 230 -16.52 -17.55 1.21
N THR A 231 -15.80 -18.59 1.60
CA THR A 231 -16.30 -19.62 2.52
C THR A 231 -16.70 -18.94 3.83
N PRO A 232 -17.92 -19.12 4.36
CA PRO A 232 -18.29 -18.52 5.63
C PRO A 232 -17.55 -19.21 6.79
N PRO A 233 -17.32 -18.50 7.92
CA PRO A 233 -16.60 -19.06 9.05
C PRO A 233 -17.18 -20.37 9.60
N ASP A 234 -18.49 -20.48 9.76
CA ASP A 234 -19.15 -21.68 10.27
C ASP A 234 -18.88 -22.92 9.40
N LEU A 235 -18.95 -22.78 8.07
CA LEU A 235 -18.64 -23.85 7.14
C LEU A 235 -17.18 -24.29 7.29
N LEU A 236 -16.24 -23.34 7.36
CA LEU A 236 -14.83 -23.69 7.56
C LEU A 236 -14.58 -24.37 8.91
N GLN A 237 -15.24 -23.90 9.97
CA GLN A 237 -15.13 -24.48 11.31
C GLN A 237 -15.75 -25.89 11.38
N SER A 238 -16.77 -26.17 10.57
CA SER A 238 -17.35 -27.51 10.43
C SER A 238 -16.49 -28.45 9.57
N GLU A 239 -15.86 -27.94 8.50
CA GLU A 239 -14.96 -28.68 7.62
C GLU A 239 -13.67 -29.09 8.36
N ILE A 240 -13.16 -28.19 9.21
CA ILE A 240 -11.93 -28.38 9.99
C ILE A 240 -12.24 -28.09 11.47
N PRO A 241 -12.83 -29.05 12.21
CA PRO A 241 -13.16 -28.86 13.61
C PRO A 241 -11.92 -28.90 14.51
N GLN A 242 -11.99 -28.27 15.67
CA GLN A 242 -10.97 -28.46 16.70
C GLN A 242 -11.04 -29.90 17.23
N THR A 243 -9.89 -30.53 17.40
CA THR A 243 -9.80 -31.77 18.17
C THR A 243 -10.01 -31.48 19.67
N PRO A 244 -10.40 -32.47 20.49
CA PRO A 244 -10.48 -32.29 21.95
C PRO A 244 -9.16 -31.78 22.55
N GLN A 245 -8.03 -32.29 22.08
CA GLN A 245 -6.70 -31.86 22.52
C GLN A 245 -6.38 -30.41 22.11
N SER A 246 -6.74 -30.03 20.88
CA SER A 246 -6.62 -28.65 20.40
C SER A 246 -7.40 -27.69 21.29
N LYS A 247 -8.65 -28.03 21.60
CA LYS A 247 -9.50 -27.22 22.48
C LYS A 247 -8.91 -27.08 23.88
N GLN A 248 -8.44 -28.18 24.48
CA GLN A 248 -7.81 -28.16 25.81
C GLN A 248 -6.56 -27.26 25.81
N THR A 249 -5.68 -27.44 24.83
CA THR A 249 -4.45 -26.64 24.68
C THR A 249 -4.74 -25.15 24.57
N VAL A 250 -5.79 -24.78 23.84
CA VAL A 250 -6.19 -23.37 23.70
C VAL A 250 -6.70 -22.82 25.02
N LEU A 251 -7.58 -23.55 25.71
CA LEU A 251 -8.14 -23.13 27.00
C LEU A 251 -7.05 -22.98 28.07
N ASP A 252 -6.20 -23.99 28.23
CA ASP A 252 -5.07 -23.95 29.18
C ASP A 252 -4.15 -22.77 28.85
N GLY A 253 -3.80 -22.59 27.58
CA GLY A 253 -2.95 -21.48 27.15
C GLY A 253 -3.57 -20.10 27.43
N ARG A 254 -4.90 -19.97 27.36
CA ARG A 254 -5.60 -18.73 27.72
C ARG A 254 -5.58 -18.50 29.22
N GLU A 255 -5.94 -19.50 30.00
CA GLU A 255 -5.97 -19.42 31.47
C GLU A 255 -4.59 -19.07 32.02
N GLU A 256 -3.54 -19.74 31.54
CA GLU A 256 -2.16 -19.47 31.95
C GLU A 256 -1.70 -18.07 31.52
N ALA A 257 -2.06 -17.61 30.31
CA ALA A 257 -1.72 -16.26 29.86
C ALA A 257 -2.46 -15.18 30.65
N VAL A 258 -3.75 -15.39 30.94
CA VAL A 258 -4.56 -14.52 31.81
C VAL A 258 -3.95 -14.44 33.21
N ALA A 259 -3.51 -15.56 33.77
CA ALA A 259 -2.86 -15.59 35.08
C ALA A 259 -1.57 -14.74 35.10
N ILE A 260 -0.75 -14.82 34.05
CA ILE A 260 0.46 -13.99 33.93
C ILE A 260 0.10 -12.50 33.73
N VAL A 261 -0.86 -12.17 32.87
CA VAL A 261 -1.27 -10.77 32.61
C VAL A 261 -1.82 -10.12 33.89
N ASN A 262 -2.57 -10.88 34.68
CA ASN A 262 -3.18 -10.43 35.92
C ASN A 262 -2.28 -10.60 37.16
N ASP A 263 -1.04 -11.07 36.99
CA ASP A 263 -0.05 -11.32 38.05
C ASP A 263 -0.49 -12.32 39.14
N THR A 264 -1.37 -13.25 38.76
CA THR A 264 -1.92 -14.32 39.61
C THR A 264 -1.29 -15.69 39.34
N ASP A 265 -0.37 -15.80 38.38
CA ASP A 265 0.43 -17.02 38.17
C ASP A 265 1.34 -17.29 39.38
N GLU A 266 1.08 -18.38 40.10
CA GLU A 266 1.78 -18.74 41.33
C GLU A 266 3.28 -18.95 41.12
N LYS A 267 3.66 -19.41 39.93
CA LYS A 267 5.06 -19.65 39.55
C LYS A 267 5.77 -18.38 39.08
N LYS A 268 5.07 -17.24 39.03
CA LYS A 268 5.56 -15.96 38.51
C LYS A 268 6.34 -16.15 37.21
N ARG A 269 5.77 -16.91 36.27
CA ARG A 269 6.39 -17.23 34.97
C ARG A 269 6.48 -16.01 34.05
N LEU A 270 7.29 -16.13 33.02
CA LEU A 270 7.40 -15.16 31.91
C LEU A 270 6.65 -15.68 30.69
N LEU A 271 5.74 -14.87 30.11
CA LEU A 271 5.08 -15.18 28.85
C LEU A 271 6.05 -14.96 27.68
N VAL A 272 6.33 -15.99 26.90
CA VAL A 272 7.26 -15.94 25.77
C VAL A 272 6.52 -16.23 24.48
N VAL A 273 6.25 -15.19 23.69
CA VAL A 273 5.68 -15.32 22.34
C VAL A 273 6.81 -15.43 21.32
N ILE A 274 7.07 -16.64 20.84
CA ILE A 274 8.27 -16.93 20.03
C ILE A 274 7.95 -17.78 18.80
N GLY A 275 8.56 -17.46 17.67
CA GLY A 275 8.36 -18.19 16.42
C GLY A 275 8.58 -17.33 15.17
N PRO A 276 8.24 -17.85 13.98
CA PRO A 276 8.54 -17.19 12.72
C PRO A 276 7.90 -15.79 12.61
N CYS A 277 8.57 -14.86 11.92
CA CYS A 277 7.99 -13.54 11.62
C CYS A 277 6.62 -13.69 10.93
N SER A 278 6.54 -14.58 9.93
CA SER A 278 5.30 -15.05 9.31
C SER A 278 5.46 -16.48 8.80
N ILE A 279 4.39 -17.26 8.82
CA ILE A 279 4.36 -18.65 8.35
C ILE A 279 3.97 -18.67 6.87
N HIS A 280 4.85 -19.21 6.03
CA HIS A 280 4.63 -19.40 4.58
C HIS A 280 4.71 -20.88 4.15
N ASP A 281 5.30 -21.73 4.98
CA ASP A 281 5.39 -23.18 4.78
C ASP A 281 4.85 -23.93 6.02
N PRO A 282 3.65 -24.53 5.93
CA PRO A 282 3.08 -25.33 7.00
C PRO A 282 3.96 -26.48 7.46
N LYS A 283 4.77 -27.07 6.57
CA LYS A 283 5.66 -28.20 6.95
C LYS A 283 6.77 -27.72 7.88
N ALA A 284 7.48 -26.66 7.50
CA ALA A 284 8.49 -26.03 8.35
C ALA A 284 7.90 -25.53 9.67
N ALA A 285 6.66 -25.01 9.67
CA ALA A 285 6.00 -24.58 10.90
C ALA A 285 5.71 -25.74 11.87
N LEU A 286 5.30 -26.91 11.36
CA LEU A 286 5.09 -28.11 12.18
C LEU A 286 6.40 -28.66 12.75
N GLU A 287 7.48 -28.65 11.96
CA GLU A 287 8.80 -29.05 12.45
C GLU A 287 9.31 -28.11 13.54
N TYR A 288 9.20 -26.79 13.32
CA TYR A 288 9.54 -25.78 14.33
C TYR A 288 8.72 -25.98 15.61
N CYS A 289 7.43 -26.33 15.50
CA CYS A 289 6.58 -26.66 16.65
C CYS A 289 7.10 -27.88 17.42
N ASP A 290 7.50 -28.95 16.74
CA ASP A 290 8.04 -30.16 17.38
C ASP A 290 9.34 -29.87 18.13
N MET A 291 10.16 -28.95 17.61
CA MET A 291 11.37 -28.47 18.26
C MET A 291 11.02 -27.59 19.49
N LEU A 292 10.06 -26.67 19.35
CA LEU A 292 9.63 -25.76 20.41
C LEU A 292 8.90 -26.46 21.56
N LEU A 293 8.18 -27.55 21.30
CA LEU A 293 7.53 -28.35 22.36
C LEU A 293 8.53 -28.94 23.36
N LYS A 294 9.74 -29.29 22.91
CA LYS A 294 10.81 -29.77 23.80
C LYS A 294 11.26 -28.68 24.77
N GLU A 295 11.44 -27.46 24.26
CA GLU A 295 11.81 -26.31 25.09
C GLU A 295 10.65 -25.85 25.99
N LYS A 296 9.40 -25.94 25.51
CA LYS A 296 8.19 -25.72 26.32
C LYS A 296 8.16 -26.61 27.54
N GLU A 297 8.40 -27.91 27.37
CA GLU A 297 8.41 -28.87 28.49
C GLU A 297 9.60 -28.63 29.43
N LYS A 298 10.80 -28.40 28.88
CA LYS A 298 12.03 -28.14 29.65
C LYS A 298 11.91 -26.90 30.56
N HIS A 299 11.20 -25.86 30.11
CA HIS A 299 11.12 -24.57 30.80
C HIS A 299 9.75 -24.27 31.42
N LYS A 300 8.85 -25.25 31.52
CA LYS A 300 7.44 -25.04 31.93
C LYS A 300 7.24 -24.38 33.30
N ASP A 301 8.20 -24.50 34.20
CA ASP A 301 8.15 -23.94 35.55
C ASP A 301 8.56 -22.46 35.60
N GLU A 302 9.20 -21.95 34.53
CA GLU A 302 9.69 -20.58 34.42
C GLU A 302 9.03 -19.80 33.29
N LEU A 303 8.71 -20.45 32.17
CA LEU A 303 8.26 -19.82 30.94
C LEU A 303 6.90 -20.40 30.52
N LEU A 304 5.98 -19.52 30.16
CA LEU A 304 4.82 -19.88 29.35
C LEU A 304 5.17 -19.63 27.88
N ILE A 305 5.61 -20.67 27.18
CA ILE A 305 5.98 -20.59 25.77
C ILE A 305 4.72 -20.71 24.91
N VAL A 306 4.50 -19.69 24.06
CA VAL A 306 3.40 -19.60 23.10
C VAL A 306 3.98 -19.39 21.71
N MET A 307 3.62 -20.27 20.76
CA MET A 307 4.16 -20.18 19.41
C MET A 307 3.57 -19.01 18.63
N ARG A 308 4.44 -18.11 18.19
CA ARG A 308 4.10 -17.04 17.25
C ARG A 308 3.72 -17.64 15.90
N SER A 309 2.44 -17.57 15.57
CA SER A 309 1.81 -18.21 14.41
C SER A 309 1.19 -17.20 13.44
N TYR A 310 1.96 -16.18 13.07
CA TYR A 310 1.47 -15.08 12.25
C TYR A 310 1.34 -15.52 10.80
N LEU A 311 0.15 -15.34 10.22
CA LEU A 311 -0.14 -15.78 8.86
C LEU A 311 0.07 -14.68 7.82
N GLU A 312 0.09 -13.43 8.26
CA GLU A 312 0.14 -12.26 7.39
C GLU A 312 1.14 -11.23 7.94
N LYS A 313 1.52 -10.28 7.09
CA LYS A 313 2.34 -9.13 7.49
C LYS A 313 1.80 -7.84 6.86
N PRO A 314 1.57 -6.78 7.63
CA PRO A 314 1.10 -5.51 7.06
C PRO A 314 2.19 -4.86 6.19
N ARG A 315 1.92 -4.70 4.90
CA ARG A 315 2.86 -4.10 3.92
C ARG A 315 2.42 -2.69 3.53
N THR A 316 3.36 -1.75 3.52
CA THR A 316 3.18 -0.38 2.96
C THR A 316 3.51 -0.30 1.47
N THR A 317 4.17 -1.33 0.92
CA THR A 317 4.58 -1.45 -0.48
C THR A 317 4.24 -2.84 -1.03
N VAL A 318 4.51 -3.08 -2.31
CA VAL A 318 4.28 -4.38 -2.95
C VAL A 318 5.11 -5.49 -2.28
N GLY A 319 4.48 -6.63 -2.00
CA GLY A 319 5.11 -7.82 -1.44
C GLY A 319 4.10 -8.92 -1.15
N TRP A 320 4.58 -10.12 -0.79
CA TRP A 320 3.73 -11.22 -0.34
C TRP A 320 2.88 -10.79 0.85
N LYS A 321 1.57 -11.03 0.78
CA LYS A 321 0.57 -10.54 1.75
C LYS A 321 0.36 -11.49 2.94
N GLY A 322 0.74 -12.76 2.80
CA GLY A 322 0.50 -13.78 3.83
C GLY A 322 -0.08 -15.06 3.28
N LEU A 323 -0.11 -16.10 4.12
CA LEU A 323 -0.59 -17.44 3.79
C LEU A 323 -2.08 -17.46 3.48
N ILE A 324 -2.87 -16.66 4.20
CA ILE A 324 -4.31 -16.53 3.92
C ILE A 324 -4.51 -15.93 2.53
N ASN A 325 -3.86 -14.80 2.25
CA ASN A 325 -4.03 -14.09 1.00
C ASN A 325 -3.46 -14.86 -0.20
N ASP A 326 -2.23 -15.37 -0.12
CA ASP A 326 -1.50 -15.97 -1.24
C ASP A 326 -0.73 -17.24 -0.82
N PRO A 327 -1.43 -18.37 -0.60
CA PRO A 327 -0.84 -19.59 -0.03
C PRO A 327 0.20 -20.27 -0.94
N ASP A 328 0.12 -20.03 -2.24
CA ASP A 328 1.00 -20.62 -3.26
C ASP A 328 2.23 -19.75 -3.54
N ILE A 329 2.28 -18.52 -2.99
CA ILE A 329 3.38 -17.55 -3.16
C ILE A 329 3.61 -17.23 -4.66
N ASP A 330 2.52 -17.10 -5.41
CA ASP A 330 2.52 -16.90 -6.86
C ASP A 330 1.65 -15.69 -7.30
N ASN A 331 1.11 -14.93 -6.32
CA ASN A 331 0.12 -13.85 -6.52
C ASN A 331 -1.21 -14.32 -7.12
N SER A 332 -1.60 -15.58 -6.92
CA SER A 332 -2.90 -16.10 -7.37
C SER A 332 -4.07 -15.69 -6.46
N PHE A 333 -3.77 -15.20 -5.25
CA PHE A 333 -4.75 -14.69 -4.27
C PHE A 333 -5.87 -15.69 -3.90
N LYS A 334 -5.52 -16.97 -3.72
CA LYS A 334 -6.49 -18.05 -3.40
C LYS A 334 -6.91 -18.01 -1.93
N ILE A 335 -7.65 -16.98 -1.52
CA ILE A 335 -8.04 -16.74 -0.12
C ILE A 335 -8.77 -17.94 0.52
N ASN A 336 -9.74 -18.55 -0.18
CA ASN A 336 -10.44 -19.74 0.31
C ASN A 336 -9.52 -20.94 0.58
N LYS A 337 -8.45 -21.09 -0.21
CA LYS A 337 -7.41 -22.12 0.00
C LYS A 337 -6.53 -21.73 1.18
N GLY A 338 -6.14 -20.46 1.28
CA GLY A 338 -5.33 -19.93 2.36
C GLY A 338 -6.01 -20.10 3.72
N LEU A 339 -7.30 -19.77 3.84
CA LEU A 339 -8.09 -19.98 5.06
C LEU A 339 -8.12 -21.45 5.51
N ARG A 340 -8.37 -22.39 4.58
CA ARG A 340 -8.33 -23.84 4.88
C ARG A 340 -6.96 -24.28 5.36
N LEU A 341 -5.91 -23.89 4.65
CA LEU A 341 -4.53 -24.23 4.99
C LEU A 341 -4.13 -23.68 6.36
N SER A 342 -4.45 -22.42 6.62
CA SER A 342 -4.21 -21.74 7.89
C SER A 342 -4.95 -22.38 9.06
N ARG A 343 -6.24 -22.69 8.88
CA ARG A 343 -7.02 -23.32 9.94
C ARG A 343 -6.54 -24.74 10.23
N GLN A 344 -6.28 -25.55 9.20
CA GLN A 344 -5.73 -26.89 9.37
C GLN A 344 -4.40 -26.83 10.14
N LEU A 345 -3.49 -25.94 9.73
CA LEU A 345 -2.22 -25.75 10.43
C LEU A 345 -2.43 -25.40 11.90
N PHE A 346 -3.33 -24.48 12.23
CA PHE A 346 -3.58 -24.11 13.62
C PHE A 346 -4.19 -25.26 14.43
N VAL A 347 -5.08 -26.05 13.85
CA VAL A 347 -5.60 -27.28 14.48
C VAL A 347 -4.48 -28.29 14.71
N ASP A 348 -3.59 -28.49 13.75
CA ASP A 348 -2.46 -29.43 13.87
C ASP A 348 -1.48 -28.99 14.97
N LEU A 349 -1.11 -27.71 15.01
CA LEU A 349 -0.20 -27.14 16.03
C LEU A 349 -0.79 -27.25 17.44
N THR A 350 -2.06 -26.84 17.61
CA THR A 350 -2.73 -26.93 18.92
C THR A 350 -3.02 -28.36 19.34
N SER A 351 -3.31 -29.27 18.39
CA SER A 351 -3.47 -30.70 18.68
C SER A 351 -2.18 -31.36 19.18
N LYS A 352 -1.01 -30.80 18.85
CA LYS A 352 0.29 -31.22 19.41
C LYS A 352 0.55 -30.66 20.82
N GLY A 353 -0.32 -29.80 21.36
CA GLY A 353 -0.14 -29.19 22.68
C GLY A 353 0.54 -27.82 22.68
N MET A 354 0.68 -27.17 21.51
CA MET A 354 1.29 -25.85 21.41
C MET A 354 0.22 -24.73 21.43
N PRO A 355 0.17 -23.86 22.45
CA PRO A 355 -0.66 -22.67 22.41
C PRO A 355 -0.12 -21.67 21.38
N LEU A 356 -1.02 -20.93 20.72
CA LEU A 356 -0.68 -20.07 19.58
C LEU A 356 -0.94 -18.59 19.88
N ALA A 357 -0.08 -17.74 19.32
CA ALA A 357 -0.26 -16.30 19.26
C ALA A 357 -0.31 -15.80 17.82
N SER A 358 -1.26 -14.92 17.49
CA SER A 358 -1.35 -14.28 16.18
C SER A 358 -1.65 -12.78 16.31
N GLU A 359 -1.34 -12.03 15.25
CA GLU A 359 -1.75 -10.62 15.11
C GLU A 359 -3.12 -10.52 14.44
N MET A 360 -3.94 -9.59 14.93
CA MET A 360 -5.23 -9.25 14.34
C MET A 360 -4.99 -8.12 13.34
N LEU A 361 -4.73 -8.48 12.08
CA LEU A 361 -4.47 -7.54 11.00
C LEU A 361 -5.76 -6.94 10.41
N ASP A 362 -6.85 -7.71 10.42
CA ASP A 362 -8.16 -7.32 9.93
C ASP A 362 -9.27 -7.80 10.87
N THR A 363 -10.50 -7.35 10.62
CA THR A 363 -11.66 -7.61 11.47
C THR A 363 -12.54 -8.77 11.02
N ILE A 364 -12.16 -9.48 9.95
CA ILE A 364 -12.91 -10.61 9.38
C ILE A 364 -12.19 -11.94 9.66
N SER A 365 -10.89 -12.04 9.40
CA SER A 365 -10.12 -13.28 9.60
C SER A 365 -10.20 -13.87 11.02
N PRO A 366 -10.37 -13.09 12.12
CA PRO A 366 -10.55 -13.66 13.44
C PRO A 366 -11.78 -14.57 13.54
N GLN A 367 -12.85 -14.33 12.79
CA GLN A 367 -14.02 -15.21 12.80
C GLN A 367 -13.69 -16.65 12.39
N PHE A 368 -12.64 -16.86 11.59
CA PHE A 368 -12.22 -18.16 11.09
C PHE A 368 -11.24 -18.90 12.00
N LEU A 369 -10.46 -18.17 12.80
CA LEU A 369 -9.25 -18.70 13.45
C LEU A 369 -9.15 -18.40 14.95
N ALA A 370 -9.92 -17.45 15.48
CA ALA A 370 -9.79 -16.99 16.87
C ALA A 370 -10.07 -18.09 17.91
N ASP A 371 -10.85 -19.11 17.57
CA ASP A 371 -11.09 -20.29 18.42
C ASP A 371 -9.82 -21.11 18.68
N LEU A 372 -8.76 -20.93 17.88
CA LEU A 372 -7.48 -21.64 17.97
C LEU A 372 -6.35 -20.81 18.61
N LEU A 373 -6.63 -19.58 19.04
CA LEU A 373 -5.63 -18.67 19.60
C LEU A 373 -5.71 -18.59 21.12
N SER A 374 -4.54 -18.51 21.76
CA SER A 374 -4.39 -18.33 23.21
C SER A 374 -3.96 -16.92 23.59
N VAL A 375 -3.26 -16.21 22.71
CA VAL A 375 -2.83 -14.81 22.91
C VAL A 375 -2.95 -14.05 21.60
N GLY A 376 -3.34 -12.79 21.67
CA GLY A 376 -3.43 -11.89 20.54
C GLY A 376 -2.46 -10.72 20.60
N ALA A 377 -2.14 -10.13 19.44
CA ALA A 377 -1.54 -8.81 19.35
C ALA A 377 -2.25 -7.90 18.34
N VAL A 378 -2.34 -6.60 18.64
CA VAL A 378 -2.69 -5.55 17.70
C VAL A 378 -1.41 -4.81 17.27
N GLY A 379 -1.22 -4.69 15.97
CA GLY A 379 -0.04 -4.11 15.36
C GLY A 379 0.12 -2.61 15.62
N ALA A 380 1.36 -2.11 15.56
CA ALA A 380 1.67 -0.71 15.83
C ALA A 380 0.96 0.30 14.90
N ARG A 381 0.51 -0.15 13.71
CA ARG A 381 -0.24 0.68 12.74
C ARG A 381 -1.76 0.62 12.93
N THR A 382 -2.24 -0.32 13.74
CA THR A 382 -3.67 -0.56 13.98
C THR A 382 -4.05 -0.35 15.45
N THR A 383 -3.09 -0.11 16.35
CA THR A 383 -3.34 0.26 17.75
C THR A 383 -4.27 1.49 17.89
N GLU A 384 -4.17 2.47 16.99
CA GLU A 384 -5.05 3.66 16.96
C GLU A 384 -6.37 3.42 16.22
N SER A 385 -6.54 2.27 15.56
CA SER A 385 -7.75 1.96 14.81
C SER A 385 -8.88 1.58 15.76
N GLN A 386 -9.96 2.35 15.74
CA GLN A 386 -11.17 2.08 16.50
C GLN A 386 -11.73 0.68 16.21
N LEU A 387 -11.74 0.26 14.94
CA LEU A 387 -12.20 -1.07 14.53
C LEU A 387 -11.42 -2.21 15.20
N HIS A 388 -10.12 -2.03 15.43
CA HIS A 388 -9.29 -3.04 16.09
C HIS A 388 -9.47 -3.04 17.61
N ARG A 389 -9.76 -1.87 18.21
CA ARG A 389 -10.11 -1.76 19.63
C ARG A 389 -11.47 -2.43 19.90
N GLU A 390 -12.45 -2.16 19.06
CA GLU A 390 -13.76 -2.81 19.07
C GLU A 390 -13.64 -4.33 18.91
N LEU A 391 -12.88 -4.80 17.93
CA LEU A 391 -12.57 -6.23 17.77
C LEU A 391 -11.95 -6.83 19.04
N ALA A 392 -10.89 -6.21 19.57
CA ALA A 392 -10.17 -6.71 20.73
C ALA A 392 -11.04 -6.78 21.99
N SER A 393 -12.03 -5.89 22.12
CA SER A 393 -13.01 -5.90 23.23
C SER A 393 -13.92 -7.14 23.22
N GLY A 394 -14.01 -7.84 22.10
CA GLY A 394 -14.79 -9.08 21.93
C GLY A 394 -13.95 -10.35 21.79
N LEU A 395 -12.62 -10.27 21.83
CA LEU A 395 -11.77 -11.45 21.75
C LEU A 395 -11.74 -12.20 23.08
N SER A 396 -11.76 -13.53 23.01
CA SER A 396 -11.86 -14.41 24.18
C SER A 396 -10.50 -14.82 24.76
N PHE A 397 -9.48 -13.97 24.61
CA PHE A 397 -8.11 -14.22 25.05
C PHE A 397 -7.36 -12.89 25.28
N PRO A 398 -6.22 -12.92 26.01
CA PRO A 398 -5.42 -11.72 26.24
C PRO A 398 -4.91 -11.05 24.96
N VAL A 399 -4.92 -9.72 24.90
CA VAL A 399 -4.50 -8.95 23.70
C VAL A 399 -3.44 -7.92 24.04
N GLY A 400 -2.29 -8.02 23.38
CA GLY A 400 -1.21 -7.05 23.48
C GLY A 400 -1.30 -5.93 22.45
N PHE A 401 -1.24 -4.67 22.88
CA PHE A 401 -1.22 -3.49 21.99
C PHE A 401 0.20 -2.97 21.83
N LYS A 402 0.71 -2.97 20.59
CA LYS A 402 2.04 -2.40 20.30
C LYS A 402 2.03 -0.88 20.43
N ASN A 403 3.10 -0.32 21.00
CA ASN A 403 3.34 1.13 20.96
C ASN A 403 3.43 1.64 19.51
N GLY A 404 3.14 2.94 19.31
CA GLY A 404 3.09 3.57 18.00
C GLY A 404 4.41 3.46 17.22
N THR A 405 4.34 3.61 15.89
CA THR A 405 5.52 3.46 15.01
C THR A 405 6.67 4.42 15.34
N ASP A 406 6.34 5.56 15.95
CA ASP A 406 7.27 6.58 16.40
C ASP A 406 7.91 6.29 17.77
N GLY A 407 7.37 5.33 18.53
CA GLY A 407 7.77 5.03 19.91
C GLY A 407 6.76 5.48 20.98
N SER A 408 5.67 6.15 20.59
CA SER A 408 4.67 6.66 21.53
C SER A 408 3.91 5.55 22.25
N LEU A 409 3.87 5.64 23.58
CA LEU A 409 3.16 4.69 24.44
C LEU A 409 1.67 5.04 24.60
N GLY A 410 1.33 6.33 24.54
CA GLY A 410 -0.03 6.83 24.79
C GLY A 410 -1.09 6.12 23.95
N VAL A 411 -0.82 5.89 22.66
CA VAL A 411 -1.75 5.20 21.75
C VAL A 411 -2.12 3.79 22.22
N ALA A 412 -1.20 3.07 22.85
CA ALA A 412 -1.43 1.73 23.38
C ALA A 412 -2.16 1.79 24.73
N VAL A 413 -1.83 2.77 25.58
CA VAL A 413 -2.52 3.01 26.85
C VAL A 413 -3.99 3.38 26.59
N ASP A 414 -4.25 4.28 25.65
CA ASP A 414 -5.60 4.69 25.26
C ASP A 414 -6.38 3.53 24.65
N ALA A 415 -5.72 2.67 23.85
CA ALA A 415 -6.34 1.49 23.30
C ALA A 415 -6.80 0.53 24.40
N ILE A 416 -5.95 0.23 25.39
CA ILE A 416 -6.33 -0.60 26.54
C ILE A 416 -7.46 0.06 27.33
N GLY A 417 -7.38 1.37 27.56
CA GLY A 417 -8.46 2.13 28.19
C GLY A 417 -9.82 1.91 27.51
N ALA A 418 -9.86 1.98 26.17
CA ALA A 418 -11.08 1.78 25.39
C ALA A 418 -11.57 0.32 25.37
N VAL A 419 -10.65 -0.64 25.27
CA VAL A 419 -10.97 -2.06 25.02
C VAL A 419 -11.60 -2.75 26.24
N ARG A 420 -11.36 -2.24 27.45
CA ARG A 420 -11.98 -2.75 28.69
C ARG A 420 -13.48 -2.45 28.81
N HIS A 421 -14.04 -1.62 27.92
CA HIS A 421 -15.44 -1.24 27.96
C HIS A 421 -16.27 -1.99 26.91
N PRO A 422 -17.60 -2.10 27.10
CA PRO A 422 -18.52 -2.60 26.09
C PRO A 422 -18.51 -1.74 24.82
N HIS A 423 -18.58 -2.38 23.65
CA HIS A 423 -18.74 -1.71 22.35
C HIS A 423 -19.96 -2.27 21.59
N HIS A 424 -20.50 -1.48 20.66
CA HIS A 424 -21.46 -1.92 19.66
C HIS A 424 -20.99 -1.49 18.27
N PHE A 425 -20.77 -2.45 17.37
CA PHE A 425 -20.19 -2.17 16.05
C PHE A 425 -20.65 -3.17 15.00
N LEU A 426 -20.40 -2.83 13.73
CA LEU A 426 -20.70 -3.70 12.60
C LEU A 426 -19.58 -4.74 12.41
N SER A 427 -19.92 -6.01 12.39
CA SER A 427 -18.98 -7.10 12.17
C SER A 427 -19.59 -8.23 11.35
N VAL A 428 -18.77 -9.19 10.95
CA VAL A 428 -19.19 -10.40 10.24
C VAL A 428 -19.44 -11.51 11.27
N THR A 429 -20.56 -12.20 11.11
CA THR A 429 -20.96 -13.34 11.97
C THR A 429 -20.43 -14.67 11.43
N LYS A 430 -20.60 -15.74 12.20
CA LYS A 430 -20.18 -17.09 11.79
C LYS A 430 -20.80 -17.56 10.45
N PRO A 431 -22.08 -17.28 10.15
CA PRO A 431 -22.65 -17.54 8.82
C PRO A 431 -22.16 -16.64 7.67
N GLY A 432 -21.23 -15.71 7.92
CA GLY A 432 -20.67 -14.83 6.90
C GLY A 432 -21.53 -13.61 6.56
N VAL A 433 -22.57 -13.30 7.36
CA VAL A 433 -23.41 -12.10 7.19
C VAL A 433 -23.00 -10.99 8.15
N VAL A 434 -23.20 -9.74 7.74
CA VAL A 434 -22.95 -8.56 8.57
C VAL A 434 -24.05 -8.42 9.63
N ALA A 435 -23.66 -8.15 10.88
CA ALA A 435 -24.56 -7.90 11.98
C ALA A 435 -24.01 -6.82 12.93
N ILE A 436 -24.87 -6.35 13.83
CA ILE A 436 -24.47 -5.53 14.98
C ILE A 436 -24.00 -6.47 16.09
N VAL A 437 -22.76 -6.31 16.54
CA VAL A 437 -22.17 -7.08 17.64
C VAL A 437 -22.04 -6.19 18.87
N GLY A 438 -22.49 -6.69 20.02
CA GLY A 438 -22.24 -6.10 21.33
C GLY A 438 -21.16 -6.89 22.08
N THR A 439 -20.13 -6.22 22.58
CA THR A 439 -19.05 -6.83 23.39
C THR A 439 -19.17 -6.40 24.85
N VAL A 440 -18.56 -7.17 25.75
CA VAL A 440 -18.55 -6.88 27.19
C VAL A 440 -17.29 -6.12 27.64
N GLY A 441 -16.30 -5.97 26.75
CA GLY A 441 -14.98 -5.48 27.08
C GLY A 441 -13.99 -6.63 27.33
N ASN A 442 -12.69 -6.34 27.20
CA ASN A 442 -11.61 -7.27 27.47
C ASN A 442 -10.63 -6.64 28.46
N GLU A 443 -10.59 -7.16 29.69
CA GLU A 443 -9.72 -6.68 30.76
C GLU A 443 -8.29 -7.23 30.69
N ASP A 444 -8.07 -8.29 29.93
CA ASP A 444 -6.81 -9.02 29.82
C ASP A 444 -5.90 -8.42 28.72
N CYS A 445 -5.86 -7.08 28.65
CA CYS A 445 -5.06 -6.35 27.68
C CYS A 445 -3.78 -5.79 28.29
N PHE A 446 -2.72 -5.76 27.51
CA PHE A 446 -1.40 -5.30 27.96
C PHE A 446 -0.66 -4.54 26.86
N VAL A 447 0.38 -3.80 27.23
CA VAL A 447 1.22 -3.08 26.28
C VAL A 447 2.36 -3.95 25.76
N ILE A 448 2.71 -3.80 24.49
CA ILE A 448 3.94 -4.34 23.88
C ILE A 448 4.89 -3.20 23.50
N LEU A 449 6.05 -3.13 24.15
CA LEU A 449 7.16 -2.24 23.81
C LEU A 449 7.99 -2.84 22.67
N ARG A 450 8.07 -2.16 21.52
CA ARG A 450 8.71 -2.66 20.28
C ARG A 450 9.65 -1.66 19.61
N GLY A 451 10.10 -0.66 20.36
CA GLY A 451 10.91 0.47 19.91
C GLY A 451 10.11 1.46 19.06
N GLY A 452 10.81 2.30 18.31
CA GLY A 452 10.23 3.21 17.32
C GLY A 452 11.26 4.08 16.65
N SER A 453 10.82 5.07 15.88
CA SER A 453 11.74 6.02 15.23
C SER A 453 12.53 6.85 16.23
N LYS A 454 12.04 7.00 17.48
CA LYS A 454 12.75 7.66 18.59
C LYS A 454 13.86 6.81 19.22
N GLY A 455 13.95 5.52 18.88
CA GLY A 455 14.96 4.60 19.41
C GLY A 455 14.36 3.31 19.97
N THR A 456 15.21 2.56 20.67
CA THR A 456 14.84 1.34 21.41
C THR A 456 14.12 1.71 22.71
N ASN A 457 13.29 0.81 23.25
CA ASN A 457 12.55 1.05 24.49
C ASN A 457 12.47 -0.20 25.41
N TYR A 458 13.59 -0.91 25.56
CA TYR A 458 13.69 -2.12 26.38
C TYR A 458 14.63 -1.97 27.61
N ASP A 459 15.32 -0.84 27.72
CA ASP A 459 16.20 -0.53 28.84
C ASP A 459 15.42 -0.21 30.13
N GLU A 460 16.12 -0.25 31.27
CA GLU A 460 15.54 -0.01 32.60
C GLU A 460 14.77 1.32 32.69
N LYS A 461 15.29 2.39 32.06
CA LYS A 461 14.64 3.71 32.06
C LYS A 461 13.34 3.66 31.26
N SER A 462 13.36 3.10 30.05
CA SER A 462 12.18 2.95 29.21
C SER A 462 11.08 2.11 29.89
N ILE A 463 11.45 1.04 30.59
CA ILE A 463 10.51 0.20 31.34
C ILE A 463 9.92 0.96 32.53
N ALA A 464 10.74 1.71 33.28
CA ALA A 464 10.25 2.53 34.40
C ALA A 464 9.28 3.62 33.93
N GLU A 465 9.57 4.30 32.82
CA GLU A 465 8.68 5.29 32.21
C GLU A 465 7.36 4.66 31.75
N ALA A 466 7.42 3.47 31.15
CA ALA A 466 6.22 2.75 30.73
C ALA A 466 5.35 2.32 31.91
N LYS A 467 5.95 1.80 32.99
CA LYS A 467 5.23 1.46 34.23
C LYS A 467 4.58 2.69 34.86
N ALA A 468 5.27 3.83 34.90
CA ALA A 468 4.72 5.08 35.42
C ALA A 468 3.52 5.57 34.58
N ALA A 469 3.60 5.45 33.26
CA ALA A 469 2.49 5.82 32.37
C ALA A 469 1.26 4.90 32.57
N LEU A 470 1.48 3.58 32.70
CA LEU A 470 0.42 2.62 33.01
C LEU A 470 -0.24 2.91 34.36
N ALA A 471 0.57 3.17 35.39
CA ALA A 471 0.08 3.51 36.72
C ALA A 471 -0.77 4.79 36.71
N LYS A 472 -0.31 5.83 36.00
CA LYS A 472 -1.04 7.10 35.83
C LYS A 472 -2.40 6.90 35.14
N ALA A 473 -2.51 5.90 34.26
CA ALA A 473 -3.76 5.55 33.58
C ALA A 473 -4.64 4.56 34.37
N GLY A 474 -4.24 4.17 35.59
CA GLY A 474 -4.97 3.18 36.38
C GLY A 474 -4.93 1.77 35.78
N LEU A 475 -3.87 1.45 35.01
CA LEU A 475 -3.63 0.14 34.42
C LEU A 475 -2.59 -0.63 35.24
N ARG A 476 -2.65 -1.97 35.14
CA ARG A 476 -1.61 -2.84 35.71
C ARG A 476 -0.26 -2.49 35.10
N GLN A 477 0.78 -2.39 35.93
CA GLN A 477 2.14 -2.05 35.50
C GLN A 477 2.86 -3.25 34.87
N ARG A 478 2.17 -3.97 33.98
CA ARG A 478 2.59 -5.23 33.35
C ARG A 478 2.68 -5.01 31.84
N LEU A 479 3.85 -5.29 31.27
CA LEU A 479 4.14 -5.06 29.86
C LEU A 479 4.94 -6.22 29.25
N MET A 480 4.80 -6.37 27.94
CA MET A 480 5.61 -7.26 27.13
C MET A 480 6.64 -6.46 26.34
N VAL A 481 7.84 -7.02 26.13
CA VAL A 481 8.88 -6.40 25.30
C VAL A 481 9.14 -7.25 24.04
N ASP A 482 8.93 -6.67 22.86
CA ASP A 482 9.31 -7.24 21.58
C ASP A 482 10.80 -7.01 21.35
N CYS A 483 11.58 -8.10 21.32
CA CYS A 483 13.02 -8.09 21.13
C CYS A 483 13.43 -7.75 19.69
N SER A 484 12.50 -7.83 18.73
CA SER A 484 12.72 -7.59 17.30
C SER A 484 12.41 -6.13 16.92
N HIS A 485 12.07 -5.89 15.65
CA HIS A 485 11.57 -4.63 15.10
C HIS A 485 12.43 -3.40 15.45
N GLY A 486 11.85 -2.43 16.17
CA GLY A 486 12.55 -1.21 16.55
C GLY A 486 13.61 -1.47 17.61
N ASN A 487 13.39 -2.42 18.50
CA ASN A 487 14.31 -2.79 19.57
C ASN A 487 15.55 -3.54 19.06
N SER A 488 15.42 -4.31 17.98
CA SER A 488 16.58 -4.93 17.33
C SER A 488 17.31 -4.01 16.35
N LEU A 489 16.82 -2.78 16.16
CA LEU A 489 17.26 -1.87 15.09
C LEU A 489 17.18 -2.54 13.70
N LYS A 490 16.15 -3.38 13.50
CA LYS A 490 15.95 -4.23 12.31
C LYS A 490 17.11 -5.18 12.01
N ASN A 491 17.91 -5.53 13.02
CA ASN A 491 18.96 -6.53 12.91
C ASN A 491 18.67 -7.69 13.86
N HIS A 492 18.27 -8.84 13.30
CA HIS A 492 17.92 -10.04 14.07
C HIS A 492 19.00 -10.50 15.05
N ASN A 493 20.29 -10.25 14.75
CA ASN A 493 21.42 -10.57 15.63
C ASN A 493 21.48 -9.71 16.92
N ASN A 494 20.65 -8.66 17.02
CA ASN A 494 20.50 -7.89 18.24
C ASN A 494 19.42 -8.45 19.17
N GLN A 495 18.51 -9.33 18.70
CA GLN A 495 17.47 -9.92 19.57
C GLN A 495 18.06 -10.63 20.81
N PRO A 496 19.16 -11.42 20.72
CA PRO A 496 19.78 -12.01 21.91
C PRO A 496 20.33 -10.97 22.89
N LYS A 497 20.82 -9.84 22.40
CA LYS A 497 21.32 -8.74 23.24
C LYS A 497 20.19 -8.05 24.00
N VAL A 498 19.07 -7.82 23.31
CA VAL A 498 17.85 -7.29 23.94
C VAL A 498 17.35 -8.25 25.02
N ALA A 499 17.28 -9.55 24.72
CA ALA A 499 16.88 -10.57 25.68
C ALA A 499 17.81 -10.64 26.90
N ALA A 500 19.12 -10.50 26.71
CA ALA A 500 20.10 -10.46 27.81
C ALA A 500 19.87 -9.26 28.74
N VAL A 501 19.63 -8.06 28.19
CA VAL A 501 19.33 -6.86 28.99
C VAL A 501 18.02 -7.02 29.77
N LEU A 502 17.01 -7.66 29.18
CA LEU A 502 15.76 -7.95 29.88
C LEU A 502 15.94 -9.01 30.96
N ALA A 503 16.76 -10.04 30.69
CA ALA A 503 17.10 -11.07 31.65
C ALA A 503 17.79 -10.46 32.88
N GLU A 504 18.78 -9.57 32.71
CA GLU A 504 19.43 -8.88 33.82
C GLU A 504 18.45 -8.09 34.70
N GLN A 505 17.46 -7.42 34.09
CA GLN A 505 16.42 -6.70 34.83
C GLN A 505 15.52 -7.65 35.63
N ILE A 506 15.08 -8.75 34.99
CA ILE A 506 14.26 -9.78 35.62
C ILE A 506 15.02 -10.41 36.79
N GLU A 507 16.31 -10.74 36.63
CA GLU A 507 17.19 -11.29 37.66
C GLU A 507 17.26 -10.39 38.92
N LYS A 508 17.27 -9.07 38.73
CA LYS A 508 17.30 -8.08 39.83
C LYS A 508 15.94 -7.90 40.53
N GLY A 509 14.89 -8.60 40.08
CA GLY A 509 13.56 -8.52 40.68
C GLY A 509 12.56 -7.66 39.91
N GLU A 510 12.77 -7.37 38.62
CA GLU A 510 11.77 -6.65 37.83
C GLU A 510 10.53 -7.53 37.58
N GLU A 511 9.37 -7.05 38.05
CA GLU A 511 8.07 -7.74 37.98
C GLU A 511 7.14 -7.16 36.90
N GLY A 512 7.43 -5.97 36.37
CA GLY A 512 6.64 -5.31 35.34
C GLY A 512 6.83 -5.92 33.95
N VAL A 513 7.99 -6.50 33.67
CA VAL A 513 8.21 -7.30 32.45
C VAL A 513 7.55 -8.66 32.63
N MET A 514 6.33 -8.79 32.12
CA MET A 514 5.52 -10.01 32.22
C MET A 514 5.76 -10.97 31.06
N GLY A 515 6.31 -10.47 29.96
CA GLY A 515 6.59 -11.29 28.80
C GLY A 515 7.53 -10.67 27.78
N VAL A 516 7.95 -11.49 26.84
CA VAL A 516 8.77 -11.08 25.69
C VAL A 516 8.21 -11.63 24.38
N MET A 517 8.51 -10.95 23.27
CA MET A 517 8.20 -11.41 21.91
C MET A 517 9.48 -11.53 21.09
N ILE A 518 9.68 -12.67 20.43
CA ILE A 518 10.92 -13.00 19.70
C ILE A 518 10.56 -13.53 18.31
N GLU A 519 11.28 -13.07 17.29
CA GLU A 519 11.18 -13.59 15.92
C GLU A 519 12.31 -14.59 15.64
N SER A 520 11.95 -15.86 15.55
CA SER A 520 12.86 -17.00 15.43
C SER A 520 12.34 -18.01 14.41
N ASN A 521 13.25 -18.70 13.72
CA ASN A 521 12.88 -19.75 12.78
C ASN A 521 13.90 -20.90 12.86
N ILE A 522 13.71 -21.96 12.07
CA ILE A 522 14.67 -23.06 11.99
C ILE A 522 16.03 -22.53 11.51
N GLY A 523 16.03 -21.82 10.37
CA GLY A 523 17.19 -21.11 9.83
C GLY A 523 17.15 -19.61 10.14
N GLU A 524 18.32 -19.01 10.34
CA GLU A 524 18.45 -17.59 10.61
C GLU A 524 18.27 -16.70 9.37
N GLY A 525 18.10 -15.39 9.61
CA GLY A 525 18.00 -14.38 8.57
C GLY A 525 16.65 -14.36 7.86
N ASN A 526 16.64 -13.85 6.64
CA ASN A 526 15.51 -13.90 5.73
C ASN A 526 15.96 -14.13 4.28
N GLN A 527 14.98 -14.34 3.42
CA GLN A 527 15.17 -14.46 1.98
C GLN A 527 14.05 -13.74 1.23
N LYS A 528 14.30 -13.36 -0.02
CA LYS A 528 13.27 -12.90 -0.95
C LYS A 528 12.68 -14.09 -1.69
N VAL A 529 11.41 -14.00 -2.08
CA VAL A 529 10.81 -14.96 -3.01
C VAL A 529 11.55 -14.86 -4.35
N PRO A 530 12.19 -15.94 -4.83
CA PRO A 530 12.97 -15.89 -6.06
C PRO A 530 12.05 -15.96 -7.31
N PRO A 531 12.56 -15.68 -8.52
CA PRO A 531 11.75 -15.71 -9.75
C PRO A 531 11.08 -17.06 -10.02
N GLU A 532 11.69 -18.16 -9.59
CA GLU A 532 11.15 -19.53 -9.69
C GLU A 532 9.97 -19.77 -8.74
N GLY A 533 9.70 -18.83 -7.82
CA GLY A 533 8.61 -18.89 -6.86
C GLY A 533 8.96 -19.77 -5.65
N LYS A 534 7.94 -20.42 -5.07
CA LYS A 534 8.04 -21.19 -3.82
C LYS A 534 9.10 -22.30 -3.87
N CYS A 535 9.35 -22.92 -5.03
CA CYS A 535 10.29 -24.05 -5.14
C CYS A 535 11.76 -23.65 -4.96
N GLY A 536 12.10 -22.37 -5.13
CA GLY A 536 13.47 -21.86 -4.91
C GLY A 536 13.75 -21.37 -3.49
N LEU A 537 12.79 -21.48 -2.57
CA LEU A 537 12.95 -21.02 -1.19
C LEU A 537 13.82 -22.01 -0.39
N LYS A 538 14.75 -21.45 0.38
CA LYS A 538 15.48 -22.20 1.41
C LYS A 538 14.50 -22.64 2.50
N TYR A 539 14.58 -23.90 2.89
CA TYR A 539 13.73 -24.46 3.94
C TYR A 539 13.97 -23.76 5.28
N GLY A 540 12.91 -23.51 6.05
CA GLY A 540 13.02 -22.99 7.41
C GLY A 540 13.55 -21.55 7.54
N VAL A 541 13.65 -20.78 6.45
CA VAL A 541 14.13 -19.38 6.45
C VAL A 541 12.99 -18.42 6.12
N SER A 542 12.81 -17.37 6.93
CA SER A 542 11.73 -16.38 6.78
C SER A 542 11.73 -15.69 5.41
N ILE A 543 10.55 -15.45 4.83
CA ILE A 543 10.39 -14.65 3.60
C ILE A 543 9.96 -13.19 3.88
N THR A 544 9.93 -12.82 5.17
CA THR A 544 9.54 -11.49 5.66
C THR A 544 10.69 -10.87 6.46
N ASP A 545 10.48 -10.51 7.74
CA ASP A 545 11.55 -9.98 8.57
C ASP A 545 12.54 -11.10 8.95
N ALA A 546 13.80 -10.70 9.16
CA ALA A 546 14.86 -11.63 9.53
C ALA A 546 14.65 -12.19 10.95
N CYS A 547 14.82 -13.49 11.09
CA CYS A 547 14.65 -14.21 12.35
C CYS A 547 16.01 -14.67 12.89
N ILE A 548 16.11 -14.92 14.20
CA ILE A 548 17.24 -15.71 14.74
C ILE A 548 17.06 -17.19 14.38
N GLY A 549 18.17 -17.93 14.30
CA GLY A 549 18.15 -19.38 14.10
C GLY A 549 17.78 -20.16 15.36
N TRP A 550 17.71 -21.48 15.23
CA TRP A 550 17.29 -22.36 16.32
C TRP A 550 18.26 -22.38 17.51
N GLU A 551 19.57 -22.40 17.28
CA GLU A 551 20.58 -22.44 18.35
C GLU A 551 20.49 -21.19 19.25
N ALA A 552 20.33 -20.02 18.62
CA ALA A 552 20.11 -18.76 19.33
C ALA A 552 18.75 -18.75 20.06
N THR A 553 17.73 -19.41 19.50
CA THR A 553 16.42 -19.56 20.15
C THR A 553 16.55 -20.30 21.47
N VAL A 554 17.19 -21.48 21.48
CA VAL A 554 17.41 -22.27 22.70
C VAL A 554 18.21 -21.47 23.72
N SER A 555 19.30 -20.82 23.29
CA SER A 555 20.13 -20.01 24.19
C SER A 555 19.35 -18.87 24.86
N ILE A 556 18.47 -18.18 24.14
CA ILE A 556 17.64 -17.12 24.74
C ILE A 556 16.64 -17.70 25.74
N LEU A 557 16.00 -18.84 25.44
CA LEU A 557 15.06 -19.48 26.35
C LEU A 557 15.74 -19.91 27.66
N ASP A 558 16.95 -20.48 27.57
CA ASP A 558 17.77 -20.82 28.75
C ASP A 558 18.09 -19.59 29.60
N VAL A 559 18.51 -18.48 28.98
CA VAL A 559 18.83 -17.23 29.67
C VAL A 559 17.59 -16.66 30.37
N LEU A 560 16.44 -16.61 29.70
CA LEU A 560 15.20 -16.09 30.26
C LEU A 560 14.67 -16.98 31.40
N ALA A 561 14.74 -18.29 31.26
CA ALA A 561 14.31 -19.22 32.31
C ALA A 561 15.18 -19.05 33.57
N ASN A 562 16.49 -18.98 33.41
CA ASN A 562 17.41 -18.71 34.53
C ASN A 562 17.13 -17.36 35.20
N ALA A 563 16.78 -16.34 34.42
CA ALA A 563 16.41 -15.04 34.96
C ALA A 563 15.16 -15.10 35.84
N VAL A 564 14.13 -15.84 35.43
CA VAL A 564 12.90 -16.05 36.21
C VAL A 564 13.18 -16.82 37.51
N LYS A 565 14.09 -17.81 37.50
CA LYS A 565 14.52 -18.51 38.73
C LYS A 565 15.12 -17.55 39.74
N LYS A 566 16.13 -16.77 39.33
CA LYS A 566 16.77 -15.77 40.18
C LYS A 566 15.79 -14.71 40.66
N ARG A 567 14.86 -14.25 39.81
CA ARG A 567 13.78 -13.34 40.22
C ARG A 567 13.01 -13.88 41.41
N ARG A 568 12.59 -15.14 41.36
CA ARG A 568 11.84 -15.78 42.46
C ARG A 568 12.66 -15.85 43.74
N GLU A 569 13.96 -16.14 43.67
CA GLU A 569 14.86 -16.13 44.82
C GLU A 569 14.92 -14.74 45.47
N VAL A 570 15.08 -13.69 44.66
CA VAL A 570 15.11 -12.29 45.13
C VAL A 570 13.77 -11.88 45.77
N LEU A 571 12.64 -12.26 45.17
CA LEU A 571 11.31 -11.94 45.71
C LEU A 571 11.00 -12.71 47.01
N ALA A 572 11.44 -13.96 47.10
CA ALA A 572 11.34 -14.76 48.32
C ALA A 572 12.15 -14.13 49.47
N GLN A 573 13.37 -13.66 49.20
CA GLN A 573 14.19 -12.95 50.19
C GLN A 573 13.61 -11.61 50.65
N LYS A 574 12.85 -10.91 49.79
CA LYS A 574 12.16 -9.66 50.17
C LYS A 574 10.88 -9.90 50.99
N SER A 575 10.31 -11.09 50.88
CA SER A 575 9.04 -11.47 51.54
C SER A 575 9.26 -12.21 52.87
N ALA A 576 10.48 -12.71 53.11
CA ALA A 576 10.95 -13.27 54.37
C ALA A 576 11.49 -12.16 55.28
#